data_AF-A0A318ZI54-F1
#
_entry.id   AF-A0A318ZI54-F1
#
_cell.length_a   1.000
_cell.length_b   1.000
_cell.length_c   1.000
_cell.angle_alpha   90.00
_cell.angle_beta   90.00
_cell.angle_gamma   90.00
#
_symmetry.space_group_name_H-M   'P 1'
#
loop_
_entity.id
_entity.type
_entity.pdbx_description
1 polymer ?
#
loop_
_entity_poly.entity_id
_entity_poly.type
_entity_poly.pdbx_seq_one_letter_code
_entity_poly.pdbx_strand_id
1 'polypeptide(L)'
;MTRAQQTLSVLLLVSSLYLSLYLGLVPLNDTIHDEIIPVLPFYALICFGCYLLGRLGLAILTFNDVPEAHTELQKEIEQAKAELRKANIDVD
;
A
#
# COMPACT_ATOMS: atom_id res chain seq x y z
N MET A 1 14.09 -7.75 -17.12
CA MET A 1 13.58 -6.44 -16.67
C MET A 1 13.57 -6.45 -15.15
N THR A 2 14.36 -5.61 -14.49
CA THR A 2 14.31 -5.49 -13.02
C THR A 2 13.04 -4.75 -12.62
N ARG A 3 12.52 -4.97 -11.40
CA ARG A 3 11.34 -4.24 -10.89
C ARG A 3 11.54 -2.72 -10.93
N ALA A 4 12.75 -2.26 -10.62
CA ALA A 4 13.15 -0.85 -10.73
C ALA A 4 13.03 -0.30 -12.15
N GLN A 5 13.49 -1.06 -13.16
CA GLN A 5 13.39 -0.65 -14.56
C GLN A 5 11.94 -0.56 -15.03
N GLN A 6 11.07 -1.48 -14.60
CA GLN A 6 9.64 -1.44 -14.90
C GLN A 6 8.98 -0.18 -14.32
N THR A 7 9.23 0.13 -13.04
CA THR A 7 8.71 1.33 -12.40
C THR A 7 9.19 2.60 -13.09
N LEU A 8 10.47 2.66 -13.45
CA LEU A 8 11.04 3.80 -14.16
C LEU A 8 10.40 3.98 -15.54
N SER A 9 10.20 2.90 -16.31
CA SER A 9 9.56 2.98 -17.62
C SER A 9 8.11 3.49 -17.55
N VAL A 10 7.36 3.07 -16.52
CA VAL A 10 5.98 3.53 -16.31
C VAL A 10 5.96 5.00 -15.92
N LEU A 11 6.85 5.42 -15.01
CA LEU A 11 6.96 6.82 -14.60
C LEU A 11 7.29 7.70 -15.81
N LEU A 12 8.26 7.30 -16.63
CA LEU A 12 8.64 8.01 -17.84
C LEU A 12 7.46 8.14 -18.82
N LEU A 13 6.69 7.06 -19.03
CA LEU A 13 5.51 7.08 -19.89
C LEU A 13 4.43 8.06 -19.38
N VAL A 14 4.13 8.02 -18.08
CA VAL A 14 3.15 8.94 -17.48
C VAL A 14 3.63 10.40 -17.58
N SER A 15 4.93 10.64 -17.33
CA SER A 15 5.51 11.98 -17.42
C SER A 15 5.54 12.51 -18.86
N SER A 16 5.81 11.65 -19.85
CA SER A 16 5.80 12.06 -21.26
C SER A 16 4.40 12.36 -21.76
N LEU A 17 3.40 11.59 -21.31
CA LEU A 17 2.00 11.88 -21.58
C LEU A 17 1.59 13.23 -21.00
N TYR A 18 1.93 13.51 -19.73
CA TYR A 18 1.64 14.79 -19.11
C TYR A 18 2.30 15.97 -19.84
N LEU A 19 3.59 15.85 -20.20
CA LEU A 19 4.30 16.89 -20.94
C LEU A 19 3.66 17.17 -22.31
N SER A 20 3.21 16.12 -23.00
CA SER A 20 2.52 16.25 -24.28
C SER A 20 1.25 17.09 -24.17
N LEU A 21 0.48 16.89 -23.10
CA LEU A 21 -0.71 17.68 -22.79
C LEU A 21 -0.35 19.11 -22.39
N TYR A 22 0.70 19.29 -21.58
CA TYR A 22 1.15 20.61 -21.09
C TYR A 22 1.74 21.50 -22.19
N LEU A 23 2.38 20.91 -23.19
CA LEU A 23 2.97 21.61 -24.34
C LEU A 23 1.93 21.95 -25.44
N GLY A 24 0.66 21.56 -25.26
CA GLY A 24 -0.40 21.82 -26.24
C GLY A 24 -0.22 21.05 -27.56
N LEU A 25 0.50 19.93 -27.56
CA LEU A 25 0.68 19.09 -28.77
C LEU A 25 -0.64 18.45 -29.22
N VAL A 26 -1.61 18.37 -28.32
CA VAL A 26 -2.97 17.91 -28.58
C VAL A 26 -3.89 19.13 -28.66
N PRO A 27 -4.67 19.31 -29.74
CA PRO A 27 -5.62 20.41 -29.85
C PRO A 27 -6.76 20.19 -28.85
N LEU A 28 -6.68 20.86 -27.71
CA LEU A 28 -7.69 20.88 -26.65
C LEU A 28 -8.30 22.28 -26.56
N ASN A 29 -9.44 22.40 -25.88
CA ASN A 29 -10.06 23.69 -25.60
C ASN A 29 -9.18 24.52 -24.65
N ASP A 30 -9.04 25.83 -24.91
CA ASP A 30 -8.17 26.74 -24.16
C ASP A 30 -8.47 26.71 -22.65
N THR A 31 -9.76 26.66 -22.29
CA THR A 31 -10.20 26.57 -20.88
C THR A 31 -9.64 25.33 -20.16
N ILE A 32 -9.59 24.19 -20.84
CA ILE A 32 -9.08 22.94 -20.26
C ILE A 32 -7.57 23.02 -20.11
N HIS A 33 -6.90 23.60 -21.12
CA HIS A 33 -5.45 23.70 -21.12
C HIS A 33 -4.93 24.58 -19.98
N ASP A 34 -5.57 25.75 -19.76
CA ASP A 34 -5.08 26.73 -18.79
C ASP A 34 -5.53 26.45 -17.37
N GLU A 35 -6.74 25.90 -17.17
CA GLU A 35 -7.31 25.70 -15.84
C GLU A 35 -7.10 24.29 -15.29
N ILE A 36 -7.17 23.26 -16.14
CA ILE A 36 -7.24 21.85 -15.69
C ILE A 36 -5.87 21.16 -15.73
N ILE A 37 -5.11 21.32 -16.82
CA ILE A 37 -3.83 20.60 -17.01
C ILE A 37 -2.80 20.95 -15.91
N PRO A 38 -2.63 22.21 -15.48
CA PRO A 38 -1.64 22.55 -14.45
C PRO A 38 -1.97 21.97 -13.06
N VAL A 39 -3.25 21.83 -12.73
CA VAL A 39 -3.70 21.36 -11.41
C VAL A 39 -3.84 19.84 -11.32
N LEU A 40 -3.87 19.15 -12.47
CA LEU A 40 -4.07 17.71 -12.57
C LEU A 40 -3.09 16.87 -11.73
N PRO A 41 -1.77 17.17 -11.69
CA PRO A 41 -0.82 16.42 -10.84
C PRO A 41 -1.13 16.55 -9.34
N PHE A 42 -1.51 17.75 -8.89
CA PHE A 42 -1.87 17.98 -7.50
C PHE A 42 -3.19 17.29 -7.14
N TYR A 43 -4.16 17.35 -8.04
CA TYR A 43 -5.44 16.66 -7.86
C TYR A 43 -5.24 15.14 -7.75
N ALA A 44 -4.39 14.56 -8.62
CA ALA A 44 -4.04 13.14 -8.56
C ALA A 44 -3.40 12.76 -7.20
N LEU A 45 -2.55 13.62 -6.64
CA LEU A 45 -1.94 13.41 -5.33
C LEU A 45 -3.00 13.42 -4.21
N ILE A 46 -3.96 14.35 -4.26
CA ILE A 46 -5.06 14.41 -3.29
C ILE A 46 -5.91 13.13 -3.37
N CYS A 47 -6.32 12.71 -4.58
CA CYS A 47 -7.07 11.47 -4.77
C CYS A 47 -6.31 10.25 -4.24
N PHE A 48 -5.00 10.17 -4.50
CA PHE A 48 -4.15 9.11 -4.00
C PHE A 48 -4.09 9.11 -2.46
N GLY A 49 -3.97 10.28 -1.83
CA GLY A 49 -4.03 10.43 -0.37
C GLY A 49 -5.35 9.93 0.21
N CYS A 50 -6.48 10.35 -0.36
CA CYS A 50 -7.81 9.89 0.05
C CYS A 50 -7.96 8.37 -0.11
N TYR A 51 -7.46 7.81 -1.21
CA TYR A 51 -7.48 6.37 -1.45
C TYR A 51 -6.68 5.60 -0.38
N LEU A 52 -5.46 6.07 -0.06
CA LEU A 52 -4.63 5.45 0.97
C LEU A 52 -5.29 5.50 2.35
N LEU A 53 -5.88 6.64 2.72
CA LEU A 53 -6.62 6.79 3.97
C LEU A 53 -7.84 5.86 4.03
N GLY A 54 -8.61 5.78 2.95
CA GLY A 54 -9.75 4.85 2.86
C GLY A 54 -9.31 3.39 2.97
N ARG A 55 -8.23 3.01 2.29
CA ARG A 55 -7.64 1.67 2.37
C ARG A 55 -7.15 1.32 3.77
N LEU A 56 -6.51 2.27 4.45
CA LEU A 56 -6.06 2.09 5.84
C LEU A 56 -7.25 1.97 6.79
N GLY A 57 -8.25 2.85 6.65
CA GLY A 57 -9.48 2.79 7.44
C GLY A 57 -10.19 1.46 7.31
N LEU A 58 -10.35 0.96 6.07
CA LEU A 58 -10.90 -0.38 5.84
C LEU A 58 -10.06 -1.48 6.49
N ALA A 59 -8.73 -1.43 6.34
CA ALA A 59 -7.85 -2.44 6.93
C ALA A 59 -7.95 -2.50 8.46
N ILE A 60 -8.10 -1.35 9.12
CA ILE A 60 -8.31 -1.27 10.57
C ILE A 60 -9.69 -1.82 10.94
N LEU A 61 -10.74 -1.43 10.21
CA LEU A 61 -12.10 -1.92 10.48
C LEU A 61 -12.25 -3.43 10.27
N THR A 62 -11.48 -4.01 9.34
CA THR A 62 -11.48 -5.45 9.04
C THR A 62 -10.36 -6.21 9.74
N PHE A 63 -9.66 -5.58 10.69
CA PHE A 63 -8.61 -6.26 11.43
C PHE A 63 -9.24 -7.36 12.30
N ASN A 64 -9.01 -8.61 11.91
CA ASN A 64 -9.58 -9.77 12.60
C ASN A 64 -8.73 -10.08 13.82
N ASP A 65 -9.21 -9.73 15.00
CA ASP A 65 -8.62 -10.23 16.25
C ASP A 65 -8.89 -11.73 16.34
N VAL A 66 -7.85 -12.54 16.49
CA VAL A 66 -7.95 -14.01 16.61
C VAL A 66 -7.61 -14.44 18.04
N PRO A 67 -8.51 -14.20 19.01
CA PRO A 67 -8.26 -14.53 20.43
C PRO A 67 -8.19 -16.04 20.67
N GLU A 68 -8.86 -16.82 19.82
CA GLU A 68 -8.86 -18.28 19.89
C GLU A 68 -7.47 -18.86 19.59
N ALA A 69 -6.83 -18.43 18.49
CA ALA A 69 -5.47 -18.83 18.15
C ALA A 69 -4.45 -18.43 19.22
N HIS A 70 -4.63 -17.26 19.85
CA HIS A 70 -3.80 -16.88 21.01
C HIS A 70 -3.98 -17.88 22.16
N THR A 71 -5.21 -18.30 22.45
CA THR A 71 -5.51 -19.25 23.54
C THR A 71 -4.97 -20.65 23.23
N GLU A 72 -5.09 -21.12 21.99
CA GLU A 72 -4.53 -22.41 21.55
C GLU A 72 -3.01 -22.41 21.64
N LEU A 73 -2.34 -21.39 21.12
CA LEU A 73 -0.87 -21.26 21.19
C LEU A 73 -0.37 -21.26 22.63
N GLN A 74 -1.06 -20.59 23.56
CA GLN A 74 -0.68 -20.62 24.98
C GLN A 74 -0.75 -22.03 25.58
N LYS A 75 -1.77 -22.81 25.23
CA LYS A 75 -1.88 -24.22 25.67
C LYS A 75 -0.76 -25.08 25.10
N GLU A 76 -0.41 -24.90 23.83
CA GLU A 76 0.71 -25.61 23.20
C GLU A 76 2.04 -25.27 23.88
N ILE A 77 2.25 -24.01 24.25
CA ILE A 77 3.44 -23.57 24.99
C ILE A 77 3.50 -24.25 26.37
N GLU A 78 2.38 -24.29 27.10
CA GLU A 78 2.33 -24.98 28.40
C GLU A 78 2.63 -26.48 28.28
N GLN A 79 2.07 -27.14 27.25
CA GLN A 79 2.32 -28.54 26.99
C GLN A 79 3.80 -28.79 26.64
N ALA A 80 4.37 -27.98 25.74
CA ALA A 80 5.78 -28.09 25.37
C ALA A 80 6.72 -27.86 26.57
N LYS A 81 6.43 -26.88 27.42
CA LYS A 81 7.18 -26.65 28.68
C LYS A 81 7.10 -27.87 29.60
N ALA A 82 5.93 -28.50 29.73
CA ALA A 82 5.77 -29.69 30.56
C ALA A 82 6.56 -30.90 30.00
N GLU A 83 6.60 -31.07 28.68
CA GLU A 83 7.38 -32.11 28.02
C GLU A 83 8.90 -31.89 28.17
N LEU A 84 9.38 -30.65 28.02
CA LEU A 84 10.78 -30.30 28.22
C LEU A 84 11.24 -30.51 29.66
N ARG A 85 10.40 -30.17 30.65
CA ARG A 85 10.66 -30.48 32.06
C ARG A 85 10.74 -31.98 32.32
N LYS A 86 9.88 -32.79 31.68
CA LYS A 86 9.97 -34.26 31.74
C LYS A 86 11.25 -34.80 31.10
N ALA A 87 11.79 -34.10 30.10
CA ALA A 87 13.06 -34.43 29.47
C ALA A 87 14.30 -33.92 30.24
N ASN A 88 14.13 -33.40 31.48
CA ASN A 88 15.20 -32.80 32.30
C ASN A 88 15.87 -31.57 31.65
N ILE A 89 15.15 -30.86 30.77
CA ILE A 89 15.62 -29.63 30.15
C ILE A 89 15.01 -28.45 30.93
N ASP A 90 15.86 -27.54 31.41
CA ASP A 90 15.43 -26.34 32.13
C ASP A 90 14.77 -25.32 31.18
N VAL A 91 13.64 -24.74 31.60
CA VAL A 91 12.74 -23.95 30.74
C VAL A 91 12.11 -22.73 31.44
N ASP A 92 12.80 -22.18 32.45
CA ASP A 92 12.45 -20.88 33.05
C ASP A 92 12.78 -19.68 32.15
#